data_AF-A0A1V5NWR2-F1
#
_entry.id   AF-A0A1V5NWR2-F1
#
_cell.length_a   1.000
_cell.length_b   1.000
_cell.length_c   1.000
_cell.angle_alpha   90.00
_cell.angle_beta   90.00
_cell.angle_gamma   90.00
#
_symmetry.space_group_name_H-M   'P 1'
#
loop_
_entity.id
_entity.type
_entity.pdbx_description
1 polymer ?
#
loop_
_entity_poly.entity_id
_entity_poly.type
_entity_poly.pdbx_seq_one_letter_code
_entity_poly.pdbx_strand_id
1 'polypeptide(L)'
;MRRKHEMINGHPISVWDDGDKVADRYTVVFLDTEQDGKVDYLGMSGAPFHPQGFCQHGSMELCCAAYKGRGGCFKKRIAFADLPGDCRKAVEFDLKSY
;
A
#
# COMPACT_ATOMS: atom_id res chain seq x y z
N MET A 1 -9.17 4.72 17.82
CA MET A 1 -9.53 5.63 16.70
C MET A 1 -9.25 4.91 15.39
N ARG A 2 -10.26 4.69 14.53
CA ARG A 2 -10.07 4.05 13.20
C ARG A 2 -9.31 5.06 12.33
N ARG A 3 -8.08 4.77 11.90
CA ARG A 3 -7.40 5.60 10.89
C ARG A 3 -8.27 5.54 9.63
N LYS A 4 -8.83 6.68 9.21
CA LYS A 4 -9.57 6.81 7.95
C LYS A 4 -8.60 6.60 6.79
N HIS A 5 -9.13 6.34 5.61
CA HIS A 5 -8.36 6.39 4.37
C HIS A 5 -7.80 7.80 4.19
N GLU A 6 -6.53 7.86 3.82
CA GLU A 6 -5.81 9.13 3.62
C GLU A 6 -6.00 9.55 2.17
N MET A 7 -6.15 10.86 1.96
CA MET A 7 -6.21 11.45 0.63
C MET A 7 -4.83 12.00 0.30
N ILE A 8 -4.13 11.40 -0.67
CA ILE A 8 -2.82 11.85 -1.12
C ILE A 8 -2.96 12.25 -2.58
N ASN A 9 -2.63 13.50 -2.91
CA ASN A 9 -2.79 14.08 -4.25
C ASN A 9 -4.21 13.93 -4.85
N GLY A 10 -5.24 13.83 -4.00
CA GLY A 10 -6.63 13.63 -4.45
C GLY A 10 -7.07 12.16 -4.52
N HIS A 11 -6.17 11.21 -4.31
CA HIS A 11 -6.45 9.78 -4.36
C HIS A 11 -6.61 9.17 -2.96
N PRO A 12 -7.68 8.40 -2.69
CA PRO A 12 -7.86 7.69 -1.43
C PRO A 12 -6.93 6.47 -1.37
N ILE A 13 -6.02 6.43 -0.40
CA ILE A 13 -5.11 5.30 -0.21
C ILE A 13 -5.25 4.65 1.18
N SER A 14 -4.76 3.42 1.27
CA SER A 14 -4.45 2.78 2.55
C SER A 14 -3.04 2.22 2.55
N VAL A 15 -2.31 2.45 3.64
CA VAL A 15 -0.90 2.06 3.79
C VAL A 15 -0.76 1.03 4.90
N TRP A 16 -0.06 -0.05 4.61
CA TRP A 16 0.11 -1.20 5.48
C TRP A 16 1.60 -1.50 5.70
N ASP A 17 1.94 -1.96 6.91
CA ASP A 17 3.27 -2.42 7.31
C ASP A 17 3.16 -3.82 7.92
N ASP A 18 3.60 -4.84 7.19
CA ASP A 18 3.58 -6.24 7.62
C ASP A 18 4.88 -6.69 8.31
N GLY A 19 5.83 -5.75 8.48
CA GLY A 19 7.11 -5.90 9.17
C GLY A 19 8.20 -6.57 8.34
N ASP A 20 9.41 -6.65 8.90
CA ASP A 20 10.64 -7.05 8.19
C ASP A 20 10.78 -8.55 7.86
N LYS A 21 9.71 -9.33 8.06
CA LYS A 21 9.72 -10.79 7.79
C LYS A 21 9.22 -11.15 6.40
N VAL A 22 8.78 -10.16 5.63
CA VAL A 22 8.24 -10.33 4.28
C VAL A 22 8.89 -9.31 3.35
N ALA A 23 9.07 -9.67 2.07
CA ALA A 23 9.74 -8.82 1.08
C ALA A 23 8.91 -7.58 0.75
N ASP A 24 7.59 -7.74 0.69
CA ASP A 24 6.55 -6.72 0.55
C ASP A 24 6.16 -6.14 1.92
N ARG A 25 7.15 -5.71 2.70
CA ARG A 25 6.92 -5.14 4.04
C ARG A 25 5.84 -4.05 4.01
N TYR A 26 5.90 -3.16 3.02
CA TYR A 26 4.95 -2.08 2.87
C TYR A 26 4.03 -2.35 1.69
N THR A 27 2.73 -2.17 1.90
CA THR A 27 1.74 -2.28 0.83
C THR A 27 0.84 -1.05 0.82
N VAL A 28 0.73 -0.40 -0.32
CA VAL A 28 -0.17 0.72 -0.56
C VAL A 28 -1.28 0.27 -1.49
N VAL A 29 -2.53 0.40 -1.06
CA VAL A 29 -3.71 0.08 -1.86
C VAL A 29 -4.33 1.38 -2.35
N PHE A 30 -4.57 1.46 -3.65
CA PHE A 30 -5.21 2.59 -4.33
C PHE A 30 -6.72 2.31 -4.42
N LEU A 31 -7.53 3.00 -3.63
CA LEU A 31 -8.92 2.58 -3.38
C LEU A 31 -9.91 3.08 -4.45
N ASP A 32 -9.49 4.07 -5.22
CA ASP A 32 -10.22 4.62 -6.36
C ASP A 32 -10.03 3.81 -7.65
N THR A 33 -9.16 2.80 -7.63
CA THR A 33 -8.98 1.87 -8.75
C THR A 33 -9.90 0.65 -8.64
N GLU A 34 -10.91 0.69 -7.78
CA GLU A 34 -11.80 -0.45 -7.60
C GLU A 34 -12.53 -0.79 -8.90
N GLN A 35 -12.32 -2.00 -9.40
CA GLN A 35 -13.02 -2.55 -10.54
C GLN A 35 -13.34 -4.02 -10.30
N ASP A 36 -14.62 -4.38 -10.45
CA ASP A 36 -15.14 -5.75 -10.26
C ASP A 36 -14.73 -6.39 -8.92
N GLY A 37 -14.73 -5.58 -7.85
CA GLY A 37 -14.35 -6.02 -6.50
C GLY A 37 -12.85 -6.16 -6.26
N LYS A 38 -12.01 -5.79 -7.23
CA LYS A 38 -10.54 -5.77 -7.11
C LYS A 38 -10.00 -4.35 -7.06
N VAL A 39 -8.88 -4.19 -6.37
CA VAL A 39 -8.14 -2.92 -6.25
C VAL A 39 -6.67 -3.14 -6.57
N ASP A 40 -6.04 -2.10 -7.12
CA ASP A 40 -4.62 -2.09 -7.40
C ASP A 40 -3.84 -1.78 -6.12
N TYR A 41 -2.63 -2.32 -6.05
CA TYR A 41 -1.71 -2.05 -4.97
C TYR A 41 -0.26 -2.01 -5.45
N LEU A 42 0.56 -1.34 -4.67
CA LEU A 42 2.01 -1.36 -4.76
C LEU A 42 2.58 -2.03 -3.50
N GLY A 43 3.20 -3.19 -3.67
CA GLY A 43 3.95 -3.89 -2.63
C GLY A 43 5.43 -3.55 -2.72
N MET A 44 6.09 -3.24 -1.60
CA MET A 44 7.48 -2.80 -1.60
C MET A 44 8.24 -3.14 -0.32
N SER A 45 9.56 -3.29 -0.46
CA SER A 45 10.47 -3.31 0.69
C SER A 45 10.71 -1.89 1.22
N GLY A 46 11.46 -1.74 2.31
CA GLY A 46 11.84 -0.41 2.82
C GLY A 46 12.83 0.37 1.94
N ALA A 47 13.38 -0.26 0.89
CA ALA A 47 14.29 0.35 -0.06
C ALA A 47 13.93 -0.12 -1.48
N PRO A 48 12.81 0.35 -2.06
CA PRO A 48 12.24 -0.18 -3.30
C PRO A 48 13.17 -0.02 -4.51
N PHE A 49 14.01 1.02 -4.52
CA PHE A 49 14.93 1.31 -5.63
C PHE A 49 16.32 0.69 -5.46
N HIS A 50 16.56 -0.05 -4.37
CA HIS A 50 17.80 -0.79 -4.20
C HIS A 50 17.85 -1.93 -5.24
N PRO A 51 19.01 -2.32 -5.78
CA PRO A 51 19.10 -3.43 -6.74
C PRO A 51 18.57 -4.77 -6.22
N GLN A 52 18.58 -4.95 -4.90
CA GLN A 52 17.99 -6.09 -4.18
C GLN A 52 16.66 -5.72 -3.49
N GLY A 53 16.13 -4.54 -3.79
CA GLY A 53 14.85 -4.06 -3.31
C GLY A 53 13.70 -4.81 -3.97
N PHE A 54 12.52 -4.68 -3.37
CA PHE A 54 11.27 -5.20 -3.92
C PHE A 54 10.33 -4.02 -4.12
N CYS A 55 9.71 -3.95 -5.30
CA CYS A 55 8.72 -2.94 -5.66
C CYS A 55 7.90 -3.49 -6.83
N GLN A 56 6.68 -3.92 -6.56
CA GLN A 56 5.85 -4.59 -7.56
C GLN A 56 4.39 -4.17 -7.44
N HIS A 57 3.79 -3.87 -8.59
CA HIS A 57 2.36 -3.65 -8.75
C HIS A 57 1.61 -4.98 -8.81
N GLY A 58 0.39 -4.97 -8.28
CA GLY A 58 -0.53 -6.09 -8.42
C GLY A 58 -1.96 -5.65 -8.18
N SER A 59 -2.88 -6.61 -8.24
CA SER A 59 -4.28 -6.42 -7.87
C SER A 59 -4.72 -7.46 -6.85
N MET A 60 -5.66 -7.09 -5.99
CA MET A 60 -6.24 -7.99 -4.99
C MET A 60 -7.73 -7.73 -4.83
N GLU A 61 -8.46 -8.70 -4.29
CA GLU A 61 -9.84 -8.49 -3.87
C GLU A 61 -9.91 -7.37 -2.81
N LEU A 62 -10.86 -6.46 -2.93
CA LEU A 62 -11.06 -5.33 -2.00
C LEU A 62 -11.27 -5.81 -0.56
N CYS A 63 -11.89 -6.99 -0.38
CA CYS A 63 -12.07 -7.60 0.93
C CYS A 63 -10.73 -7.98 1.60
N CYS A 64 -9.68 -8.26 0.81
CA CYS A 64 -8.32 -8.50 1.29
C CYS A 64 -7.64 -7.21 1.77
N ALA A 65 -8.08 -6.04 1.31
CA ALA A 65 -7.53 -4.72 1.66
C ALA A 65 -7.93 -4.23 3.07
N ALA A 66 -7.84 -5.14 4.05
CA ALA A 66 -8.24 -4.92 5.42
C ALA A 66 -7.29 -5.61 6.41
N TYR A 67 -7.53 -5.38 7.71
CA TYR A 67 -6.80 -6.06 8.77
C TYR A 67 -7.09 -7.57 8.77
N LYS A 68 -6.06 -8.38 9.05
CA LYS A 68 -6.13 -9.84 9.12
C LYS A 68 -7.18 -10.36 10.12
N GLY A 69 -7.33 -9.68 11.25
CA GLY A 69 -8.38 -10.00 12.24
C GLY A 69 -9.82 -9.70 11.79
N ARG A 70 -10.00 -9.18 10.57
CA ARG A 70 -11.31 -8.87 9.96
C ARG A 70 -11.49 -9.53 8.59
N GLY A 71 -10.72 -10.58 8.30
CA GLY A 71 -10.77 -11.30 7.03
C GLY A 71 -9.89 -10.72 5.92
N GLY A 72 -9.09 -9.69 6.20
CA GLY A 72 -8.12 -9.15 5.23
C GLY A 72 -6.73 -9.82 5.31
N CYS A 73 -5.75 -9.22 4.64
CA CYS A 73 -4.38 -9.74 4.56
C CYS A 73 -3.40 -9.06 5.52
N PHE A 74 -3.67 -7.82 5.94
CA PHE A 74 -2.63 -6.94 6.52
C PHE A 74 -2.61 -6.93 8.06
N LYS A 75 -1.44 -6.67 8.63
CA LYS A 75 -1.23 -6.67 10.09
C LYS A 75 -1.42 -5.28 10.70
N LYS A 76 -0.79 -4.25 10.13
CA LYS A 76 -0.76 -2.92 10.73
C LYS A 76 -0.99 -1.85 9.67
N ARG A 77 -1.97 -0.99 9.92
CA ARG A 77 -2.15 0.24 9.14
C ARG A 77 -1.25 1.33 9.69
N ILE A 78 -0.53 2.00 8.80
CA ILE A 78 0.32 3.15 9.12
C ILE A 78 -0.16 4.38 8.36
N ALA A 79 0.42 5.55 8.66
CA ALA A 79 0.13 6.77 7.91
C ALA A 79 1.03 6.82 6.68
N PHE A 80 0.63 7.52 5.62
CA PHE A 80 1.51 7.74 4.47
C PHE A 80 2.82 8.42 4.88
N ALA A 81 2.76 9.36 5.82
CA ALA A 81 3.94 10.01 6.38
C ALA A 81 4.90 9.06 7.12
N ASP A 82 4.42 7.90 7.58
CA ASP A 82 5.24 6.90 8.29
C ASP A 82 6.04 6.01 7.31
N LEU A 83 5.79 6.08 5.99
CA LEU A 83 6.58 5.36 5.00
C LEU A 83 8.01 5.90 4.88
N PRO A 84 9.00 5.04 4.59
CA PRO A 84 10.33 5.47 4.19
C PRO A 84 10.28 6.43 2.99
N GLY A 85 11.27 7.34 2.91
CA GLY A 85 11.30 8.38 1.88
C GLY A 85 11.23 7.84 0.45
N ASP A 86 11.95 6.75 0.16
CA ASP A 86 11.94 6.13 -1.17
C ASP A 86 10.63 5.40 -1.47
N CYS A 87 10.00 4.79 -0.46
CA CYS A 87 8.65 4.23 -0.59
C CYS A 87 7.62 5.29 -0.94
N ARG A 88 7.66 6.47 -0.28
CA ARG A 88 6.77 7.59 -0.61
C ARG A 88 6.96 8.06 -2.04
N LYS A 89 8.21 8.19 -2.50
CA LYS A 89 8.51 8.56 -3.90
C LYS A 89 7.92 7.58 -4.91
N ALA A 90 7.98 6.27 -4.64
CA ALA A 90 7.40 5.25 -5.52
C ALA A 90 5.87 5.44 -5.64
N VAL A 91 5.18 5.63 -4.51
CA VAL A 91 3.73 5.88 -4.47
C VAL A 91 3.39 7.18 -5.19
N GLU A 92 4.12 8.26 -4.93
CA GLU A 92 3.90 9.56 -5.59
C GLU A 92 4.10 9.51 -7.11
N PHE A 93 4.94 8.59 -7.60
CA PHE A 93 5.11 8.37 -9.03
C PHE A 93 3.88 7.69 -9.63
N ASP A 94 3.35 6.65 -8.97
CA ASP A 94 2.13 5.96 -9.39
C ASP A 94 0.90 6.87 -9.35
N LEU A 95 0.76 7.67 -8.29
CA LEU A 95 -0.35 8.62 -8.13
C LEU A 95 -0.38 9.74 -9.19
N LYS A 96 0.68 9.91 -9.99
CA LYS A 96 0.65 10.83 -11.15
C LYS A 96 0.12 10.16 -12.42
N SER A 97 0.03 8.83 -12.41
CA SER A 97 -0.36 8.01 -13.56
C SER A 97 -1.82 7.56 -13.48
N TYR A 98 -2.45 7.65 -12.31
CA TYR A 98 -3.89 7.50 -12.08
C TYR A 98 -4.60 8.85 -12.19
#